data_AF-A0A8J2TER7-F1
#
_entry.id   AF-A0A8J2TER7-F1
#
_cell.length_a   1.000
_cell.length_b   1.000
_cell.length_c   1.000
_cell.angle_alpha   90.00
_cell.angle_beta   90.00
_cell.angle_gamma   90.00
#
_symmetry.space_group_name_H-M   'P 1'
#
loop_
_entity.id
_entity.type
_entity.pdbx_description
1 polymer ?
#
loop_
_entity_poly.entity_id
_entity_poly.type
_entity_poly.pdbx_seq_one_letter_code
_entity_poly.pdbx_strand_id
1 'polypeptide(L)'
;MKHSKTRTSLTLPTELLAAINQIVNQGKAKSRDEFVTKAIKNELAALKRSEIDAEFAQMAHDTEYQALAIQIKAEFAVFELGGFSVRGTRDKLD
;
A
#
# COMPACT_ATOMS: atom_id res chain seq x y z
N MET A 1 -10.02 -5.05 19.97
CA MET A 1 -9.39 -4.09 20.90
C MET A 1 -10.25 -2.83 20.91
N LYS A 2 -10.61 -2.28 22.08
CA LYS A 2 -11.44 -1.07 22.17
C LYS A 2 -10.56 0.12 21.77
N HIS A 3 -10.84 0.76 20.63
CA HIS A 3 -10.12 1.97 20.23
C HIS A 3 -10.60 3.14 21.09
N SER A 4 -9.85 3.44 22.16
CA SER A 4 -10.07 4.65 22.95
C SER A 4 -9.65 5.88 22.14
N LYS A 5 -10.49 6.92 22.14
CA LYS A 5 -10.15 8.22 21.56
C LYS A 5 -9.65 9.14 22.67
N THR A 6 -8.52 9.80 22.44
CA THR A 6 -7.99 10.84 23.33
C THR A 6 -8.31 12.20 22.73
N ARG A 7 -8.87 13.11 23.52
CA ARG A 7 -9.12 14.48 23.07
C ARG A 7 -7.81 15.25 23.09
N THR A 8 -7.42 15.75 21.92
CA THR A 8 -6.20 16.55 21.72
C THR A 8 -6.57 17.90 21.13
N SER A 9 -5.82 18.94 21.46
CA SER A 9 -5.96 20.27 20.84
C SER A 9 -4.90 20.44 19.76
N LEU A 10 -5.31 20.90 18.57
CA LEU A 10 -4.43 21.15 17.43
C LEU A 10 -4.72 22.54 16.87
N THR A 11 -3.67 23.28 16.53
CA THR A 11 -3.79 24.55 15.82
C THR A 11 -3.85 24.26 14.33
N LEU A 12 -4.94 24.68 13.68
CA LEU A 12 -5.14 24.53 12.24
C LEU A 12 -5.31 25.92 11.60
N PRO A 13 -4.80 26.13 10.38
CA PRO A 13 -5.12 27.33 9.62
C PRO A 13 -6.63 27.50 9.44
N THR A 14 -7.11 28.73 9.48
CA THR A 14 -8.55 29.04 9.47
C THR A 14 -9.21 28.56 8.17
N GLU A 15 -8.52 28.73 7.06
CA GLU A 15 -8.93 28.27 5.73
C GLU A 15 -9.08 26.75 5.67
N LEU A 16 -8.21 26.00 6.34
CA LEU A 16 -8.26 24.54 6.37
C LEU A 16 -9.45 24.07 7.21
N LEU A 17 -9.70 24.71 8.36
CA LEU A 17 -10.88 24.43 9.16
C LEU A 17 -12.18 24.74 8.39
N ALA A 18 -12.21 25.85 7.64
CA ALA A 18 -13.35 26.21 6.80
C ALA A 18 -13.61 25.18 5.69
N ALA A 19 -12.55 24.70 5.02
CA ALA A 19 -12.65 23.66 4.01
C ALA A 19 -13.20 22.34 4.57
N ILE A 20 -12.73 21.93 5.76
CA ILE A 20 -13.26 20.72 6.43
C ILE A 20 -14.75 20.91 6.74
N ASN A 21 -15.16 22.08 7.23
CA ASN A 21 -16.57 22.38 7.52
C ASN A 21 -17.43 22.22 6.28
N GLN A 22 -16.98 22.75 5.16
CA GLN A 22 -17.69 22.64 3.90
C GLN A 22 -17.86 21.17 3.47
N ILE A 23 -16.82 20.35 3.59
CA ILE A 23 -16.87 18.91 3.25
C ILE A 23 -17.89 18.18 4.14
N VAL A 24 -17.92 18.49 5.44
CA VAL A 24 -18.90 17.90 6.38
C VAL A 24 -20.31 18.36 6.04
N ASN A 25 -20.51 19.66 5.76
CA ASN A 25 -21.82 20.21 5.38
C ASN A 25 -22.34 19.62 4.06
N GLN A 26 -21.43 19.28 3.14
CA GLN A 26 -21.76 18.58 1.88
C GLN A 26 -22.05 17.09 2.08
N GLY A 27 -21.96 16.56 3.31
CA GLY A 27 -22.17 15.14 3.61
C GLY A 27 -21.05 14.21 3.13
N LYS A 28 -19.93 14.77 2.65
CA LYS A 28 -18.78 13.99 2.16
C LYS A 28 -17.92 13.40 3.29
N ALA A 29 -18.11 13.89 4.50
CA ALA A 29 -17.56 13.33 5.74
C ALA A 29 -18.59 13.47 6.87
N LYS A 30 -18.66 12.50 7.80
CA LYS A 30 -19.66 12.53 8.88
C LYS A 30 -19.27 13.51 9.98
N SER A 31 -17.97 13.78 10.16
CA SER A 31 -17.47 14.74 11.13
C SER A 31 -16.07 15.24 10.78
N ARG A 32 -15.66 16.35 11.41
CA ARG A 32 -14.28 16.86 11.34
C ARG A 32 -13.28 15.83 11.86
N ASP A 33 -13.61 15.17 12.98
CA ASP A 33 -12.76 14.17 13.62
C ASP A 33 -12.50 12.97 12.70
N GLU A 34 -13.54 12.49 12.00
CA GLU A 34 -13.40 11.42 11.00
C GLU A 34 -12.50 11.85 9.85
N PHE A 35 -12.73 13.06 9.32
CA PHE A 35 -11.96 13.59 8.20
C PHE A 35 -10.47 13.74 8.57
N VAL A 36 -10.19 14.35 9.71
CA VAL A 36 -8.82 14.54 10.23
C VAL A 36 -8.16 13.19 10.53
N THR A 37 -8.88 12.25 11.15
CA THR A 37 -8.37 10.90 11.42
C THR A 37 -7.97 10.19 10.12
N LYS A 38 -8.79 10.30 9.06
CA LYS A 38 -8.49 9.70 7.76
C LYS A 38 -7.26 10.35 7.12
N ALA A 39 -7.17 11.68 7.14
CA ALA A 39 -6.02 12.41 6.61
C ALA A 39 -4.72 11.99 7.31
N ILE A 40 -4.71 11.96 8.65
CA ILE A 40 -3.55 11.55 9.44
C ILE A 40 -3.15 10.10 9.13
N LYS A 41 -4.11 9.17 9.01
CA LYS A 41 -3.81 7.78 8.66
C LYS A 41 -3.12 7.65 7.30
N ASN A 42 -3.59 8.41 6.31
CA ASN A 42 -3.00 8.39 4.98
C ASN A 42 -1.56 8.94 5.00
N GLU A 43 -1.35 10.05 5.71
CA GLU A 43 -0.01 10.64 5.86
C GLU A 43 0.96 9.68 6.56
N LEU A 44 0.54 9.08 7.67
CA LEU A 44 1.35 8.08 8.38
C LEU A 44 1.67 6.85 7.51
N ALA A 45 0.73 6.42 6.67
CA ALA A 45 0.98 5.31 5.75
C ALA A 45 1.98 5.70 4.64
N ALA A 46 1.90 6.92 4.13
CA ALA A 46 2.84 7.45 3.14
C ALA A 46 4.26 7.55 3.72
N LEU A 47 4.39 8.07 4.94
CA LEU A 47 5.68 8.15 5.65
C LEU A 47 6.29 6.76 5.88
N LYS A 48 5.51 5.79 6.37
CA LYS A 48 5.98 4.41 6.53
C LYS A 48 6.44 3.78 5.22
N ARG A 49 5.72 4.04 4.14
CA ARG A 49 6.12 3.53 2.81
C ARG A 49 7.43 4.18 2.36
N SER A 50 7.59 5.47 2.57
CA SER A 50 8.82 6.19 2.24
C SER A 50 10.02 5.72 3.07
N GLU A 51 9.82 5.34 4.33
CA GLU A 51 10.86 4.78 5.19
C GLU A 51 11.34 3.43 4.64
N ILE A 52 10.41 2.54 4.32
CA ILE A 52 10.69 1.26 3.65
C ILE A 52 11.45 1.50 2.34
N ASP A 53 10.93 2.37 1.47
CA ASP A 53 11.55 2.66 0.18
C ASP A 53 12.99 3.20 0.33
N ALA A 54 13.26 3.99 1.39
CA ALA A 54 14.59 4.51 1.69
C ALA A 54 15.56 3.40 2.18
N GLU A 55 15.08 2.45 2.99
CA GLU A 55 15.86 1.29 3.42
C GLU A 55 16.25 0.40 2.23
N PHE A 56 15.32 0.18 1.30
CA PHE A 56 15.58 -0.62 0.10
C PHE A 56 16.34 0.14 -1.00
N ALA A 57 16.35 1.48 -0.99
CA ALA A 57 17.08 2.28 -1.98
C ALA A 57 18.59 1.98 -1.97
N GLN A 58 19.16 1.61 -0.84
CA GLN A 58 20.58 1.23 -0.75
C GLN A 58 20.85 -0.09 -1.49
N MET A 59 19.89 -1.02 -1.48
CA MET A 59 19.97 -2.29 -2.20
C MET A 59 19.79 -2.13 -3.71
N ALA A 60 19.20 -1.02 -4.17
CA ALA A 60 19.01 -0.73 -5.59
C ALA A 60 20.33 -0.51 -6.35
N HIS A 61 21.46 -0.32 -5.64
CA HIS A 61 22.79 -0.21 -6.24
C HIS A 61 23.70 -1.40 -5.92
N ASP A 62 23.21 -2.39 -5.17
CA ASP A 62 23.94 -3.61 -4.87
C ASP A 62 23.86 -4.57 -6.06
N THR A 63 24.96 -4.64 -6.82
CA THR A 63 25.03 -5.42 -8.07
C THR A 63 25.02 -6.93 -7.82
N GLU A 64 25.57 -7.39 -6.70
CA GLU A 64 25.54 -8.82 -6.33
C GLU A 64 24.13 -9.24 -5.94
N TYR A 65 23.44 -8.41 -5.15
CA TYR A 65 22.04 -8.61 -4.81
C TYR A 65 21.14 -8.63 -6.06
N GLN A 66 21.35 -7.72 -7.01
CA GLN A 66 20.60 -7.70 -8.27
C GLN A 66 20.83 -8.96 -9.11
N ALA A 67 22.08 -9.42 -9.24
CA ALA A 67 22.40 -10.62 -10.00
C ALA A 67 21.72 -11.86 -9.39
N LEU A 68 21.78 -12.00 -8.07
CA LEU A 68 21.09 -13.07 -7.34
C LEU A 68 19.56 -12.98 -7.51
N ALA A 69 18.98 -11.78 -7.39
CA ALA A 69 17.54 -11.58 -7.55
C ALA A 69 17.06 -11.91 -8.98
N ILE A 70 17.87 -11.63 -10.01
CA ILE A 70 17.59 -12.01 -11.41
C ILE A 70 17.64 -13.54 -11.55
N GLN A 71 18.66 -14.18 -10.98
CA GLN A 71 18.78 -15.64 -11.01
C GLN A 71 17.58 -16.33 -10.36
N ILE A 72 17.21 -15.90 -9.15
CA ILE A 72 16.03 -16.42 -8.43
C ILE A 72 14.76 -16.24 -9.28
N LYS A 73 14.52 -15.04 -9.84
CA LYS A 73 13.36 -14.79 -10.71
C LYS A 73 13.34 -15.70 -11.94
N ALA A 74 14.49 -15.97 -12.54
CA ALA A 74 14.59 -16.89 -13.69
C ALA A 74 14.25 -18.34 -13.29
N GLU A 75 14.73 -18.80 -12.13
CA GLU A 75 14.41 -20.13 -11.59
C GLU A 75 12.91 -20.29 -11.29
N PHE A 76 12.25 -19.23 -10.79
CA PHE A 76 10.79 -19.24 -10.55
C PHE A 76 9.96 -19.12 -11.85
N ALA A 77 10.41 -18.37 -12.86
CA ALA A 77 9.69 -18.23 -14.13
C ALA A 77 9.60 -19.57 -14.90
N VAL A 78 10.62 -20.42 -14.78
CA VAL A 78 10.63 -21.79 -15.34
C VAL A 78 9.54 -22.66 -14.69
N PHE A 79 9.22 -22.41 -13.42
CA PHE A 79 8.18 -23.14 -12.69
C PHE A 79 6.75 -22.67 -13.05
N GLU A 80 6.55 -21.36 -13.24
CA GLU A 80 5.22 -20.83 -13.62
C GLU A 80 4.77 -21.24 -15.04
N LEU A 81 5.70 -21.36 -15.99
CA LEU A 81 5.40 -21.83 -17.35
C LEU A 81 5.11 -23.34 -17.44
N GLY A 82 5.56 -24.15 -16.47
CA GLY A 82 5.30 -25.59 -16.40
C GLY A 82 3.94 -25.97 -15.82
N GLY A 83 3.28 -25.04 -15.10
CA GLY A 83 2.00 -25.29 -14.41
C GLY A 83 0.75 -25.24 -15.31
N PHE A 84 0.85 -24.74 -16.54
CA PHE A 84 -0.32 -24.54 -17.41
C PHE A 84 -0.61 -25.69 -18.41
N SER A 85 0.21 -26.73 -18.46
CA SER A 85 0.03 -27.83 -19.43
C SER A 85 -0.28 -29.18 -18.78
N VAL A 86 -1.39 -29.26 -18.02
CA VAL A 86 -2.00 -30.56 -17.70
C VAL A 86 -3.53 -30.46 -17.82
N ARG A 87 -4.05 -30.28 -19.03
CA ARG A 87 -5.39 -30.75 -19.43
C ARG A 87 -5.60 -30.53 -20.93
N GLY A 88 -5.35 -31.56 -21.72
CA GLY A 88 -5.81 -31.62 -23.09
C GLY A 88 -5.00 -32.61 -23.92
N THR A 89 -5.69 -33.59 -24.51
CA THR A 89 -5.19 -34.65 -25.41
C THR A 89 -4.51 -35.80 -24.63
N ARG A 90 -4.84 -37.08 -24.75
CA ARG A 90 -5.52 -38.01 -25.70
C ARG A 90 -5.95 -39.23 -24.85
N ASP A 91 -6.92 -40.10 -25.16
CA ASP A 91 -7.24 -40.75 -26.42
C ASP A 91 -8.72 -41.18 -26.43
N LYS A 92 -9.35 -40.99 -27.60
CA LYS A 92 -10.24 -42.02 -28.13
C LYS A 92 -9.37 -42.92 -29.00
N LEU A 93 -9.34 -44.23 -28.73
CA LEU A 93 -9.20 -45.26 -29.75
C LEU A 93 -9.61 -46.60 -29.13
N ASP A 94 -10.56 -47.23 -29.82
CA ASP A 94 -11.11 -48.59 -29.75
C ASP A 94 -11.97 -49.02 -28.55
#